data_AF-T1CVQ0-F1
#
_entry.id   AF-T1CVQ0-F1
#
_cell.length_a   1.000
_cell.length_b   1.000
_cell.length_c   1.000
_cell.angle_alpha   90.00
_cell.angle_beta   90.00
_cell.angle_gamma   90.00
#
_symmetry.space_group_name_H-M   'P 1'
#
loop_
_entity.id
_entity.type
_entity.pdbx_description
1 polymer ?
#
loop_
_entity_poly.entity_id
_entity_poly.type
_entity_poly.pdbx_seq_one_letter_code
_entity_poly.pdbx_strand_id
1 'polypeptide(L)'
;SARQVERDAERLARSGALERDDSQPPASAAASTMYLGQDGTGVPMRPEALRGRVGKQADGSAKTREMKLCTVWTAQDRDADGRPTRDPGSVSYTAAIESAETQPTA
;
A
#
# COMPACT_ATOMS: atom_id res chain seq x y z
N SER A 1 -10.94 -13.35 14.07
CA SER A 1 -12.11 -12.49 13.80
C SER A 1 -11.64 -11.21 13.12
N ALA A 2 -12.35 -10.68 12.13
CA ALA A 2 -11.99 -9.44 11.44
C ALA A 2 -11.71 -8.26 12.41
N ARG A 3 -12.50 -8.15 13.50
CA ARG A 3 -12.27 -7.14 14.56
C ARG A 3 -10.96 -7.30 15.31
N GLN A 4 -10.43 -8.52 15.40
CA GLN A 4 -9.15 -8.77 16.06
C GLN A 4 -8.00 -8.26 15.17
N VAL A 5 -8.07 -8.56 13.86
CA VAL A 5 -7.10 -8.09 12.86
C VAL A 5 -7.06 -6.56 12.81
N GLU A 6 -8.22 -5.91 12.83
CA GLU A 6 -8.31 -4.45 12.85
C GLU A 6 -7.65 -3.83 14.10
N ARG A 7 -7.94 -4.37 15.29
CA ARG A 7 -7.32 -3.90 16.54
C ARG A 7 -5.81 -4.11 16.57
N ASP A 8 -5.34 -5.21 16.02
CA ASP A 8 -3.91 -5.53 15.97
C ASP A 8 -3.20 -4.60 14.96
N ALA A 9 -3.82 -4.30 13.82
CA ALA A 9 -3.33 -3.31 12.85
C ALA A 9 -3.27 -1.90 13.46
N GLU A 10 -4.32 -1.47 14.18
CA GLU A 10 -4.31 -0.18 14.89
C GLU A 10 -3.25 -0.11 15.99
N ARG A 11 -2.98 -1.22 16.68
CA ARG A 11 -1.92 -1.30 17.70
C ARG A 11 -0.55 -1.16 17.06
N LEU A 12 -0.31 -1.88 15.95
CA LEU A 12 0.94 -1.82 15.20
C LEU A 12 1.20 -0.43 14.61
N ALA A 13 0.16 0.20 14.04
CA ALA A 13 0.26 1.56 13.51
C ALA A 13 0.61 2.57 14.62
N ARG A 14 0.00 2.45 15.81
CA ARG A 14 0.30 3.32 16.96
C ARG A 14 1.68 3.09 17.56
N SER A 15 2.20 1.87 17.52
CA SER A 15 3.54 1.58 18.05
C SER A 15 4.65 2.13 17.17
N GLY A 16 4.34 2.67 15.98
CA GLY A 16 5.35 3.11 15.02
C GLY A 16 6.21 1.96 14.48
N ALA A 17 5.79 0.71 14.69
CA ALA A 17 6.54 -0.49 14.28
C ALA A 17 6.38 -0.82 12.79
N LEU A 18 5.84 0.12 12.01
CA LEU A 18 6.17 0.19 10.60
C LEU A 18 7.60 0.70 10.54
N GLU A 19 8.57 -0.22 10.55
CA GLU A 19 9.97 0.16 10.44
C GLU A 19 10.17 0.99 9.16
N ARG A 20 10.19 2.31 9.34
CA ARG A 20 10.94 3.19 8.47
C ARG A 20 12.37 3.00 8.92
N ASP A 21 13.09 2.17 8.18
CA ASP A 21 14.53 2.17 8.25
C ASP A 21 14.97 3.57 7.83
N ASP A 22 15.32 4.42 8.80
CA ASP A 22 15.86 5.78 8.59
C ASP A 22 17.27 5.74 7.98
N SER A 23 17.72 4.55 7.52
CA SER A 23 18.94 4.41 6.77
C SER A 23 18.87 5.26 5.50
N GLN A 24 19.94 6.00 5.27
CA GLN A 24 20.09 6.79 4.06
C GLN A 24 20.20 5.83 2.87
N PRO A 25 19.48 6.07 1.76
CA PRO A 25 19.67 5.27 0.56
C PRO A 25 21.16 5.28 0.16
N PRO A 26 21.67 4.17 -0.39
CA PRO A 26 23.08 4.05 -0.73
C PRO A 26 23.49 5.19 -1.67
N ALA A 27 24.66 5.78 -1.42
CA ALA A 27 25.22 6.88 -2.22
C ALA A 27 25.71 6.43 -3.62
N SER A 28 25.43 5.18 -4.02
CA SER A 28 25.83 4.59 -5.29
C SER A 28 25.07 5.22 -6.47
N ALA A 29 25.57 4.97 -7.69
CA ALA A 29 24.86 5.36 -8.91
C ALA A 29 23.44 4.78 -8.91
N ALA A 30 22.48 5.55 -9.44
CA ALA A 30 21.07 5.16 -9.50
C ALA A 30 20.92 3.73 -10.05
N ALA A 31 20.21 2.87 -9.30
CA ALA A 31 19.98 1.50 -9.72
C ALA A 31 19.24 1.48 -11.07
N SER A 32 19.63 0.56 -11.95
CA SER A 32 19.01 0.42 -13.28
C SER A 32 17.61 -0.18 -13.24
N THR A 33 17.30 -0.94 -12.19
CA THR A 33 16.00 -1.62 -12.00
C THR A 33 15.38 -1.18 -10.68
N MET A 34 14.14 -0.71 -10.74
CA MET A 34 13.28 -0.53 -9.58
C MET A 34 12.26 -1.65 -9.51
N TYR A 35 11.97 -2.07 -8.29
CA TYR A 35 10.96 -3.08 -7.98
C TYR A 35 9.74 -2.39 -7.37
N LEU A 36 8.57 -2.98 -7.61
CA LEU A 36 7.30 -2.47 -7.13
C LEU A 36 6.45 -3.61 -6.55
N GLY A 37 5.82 -3.33 -5.41
CA GLY A 37 4.80 -4.15 -4.79
C GLY A 37 3.56 -3.29 -4.62
N GLN A 38 2.39 -3.82 -4.96
CA GLN A 38 1.13 -3.10 -4.79
C GLN A 38 0.07 -4.05 -4.23
N ASP A 39 -0.71 -3.53 -3.29
CA ASP A 39 -1.91 -4.20 -2.79
C ASP A 39 -3.07 -3.20 -2.67
N GLY A 40 -4.30 -3.71 -2.75
CA GLY A 40 -5.53 -2.93 -2.66
C GLY A 40 -6.43 -3.46 -1.55
N THR A 41 -6.86 -2.59 -0.64
CA THR A 41 -7.74 -2.99 0.47
C THR A 41 -8.90 -2.02 0.65
N GLY A 42 -10.05 -2.55 1.09
CA GLY A 42 -11.21 -1.73 1.43
C GLY A 42 -11.01 -1.05 2.79
N VAL A 43 -10.81 0.25 2.80
CA VAL A 43 -10.74 1.06 4.02
C VAL A 43 -12.12 1.59 4.40
N PRO A 44 -12.57 1.43 5.66
CA PRO A 44 -13.79 2.06 6.15
C PRO A 44 -13.74 3.58 5.99
N MET A 45 -14.84 4.17 5.49
CA MET A 45 -14.91 5.60 5.23
C MET A 45 -16.02 6.26 6.04
N ARG A 46 -15.86 7.56 6.29
CA ARG A 46 -16.97 8.39 6.79
C ARG A 46 -18.08 8.49 5.74
N PRO A 47 -19.36 8.61 6.15
CA PRO A 47 -20.49 8.68 5.23
C PRO A 47 -20.35 9.76 4.15
N GLU A 48 -19.76 10.92 4.48
CA GLU A 48 -19.63 12.04 3.55
C GLU A 48 -18.69 11.72 2.38
N ALA A 49 -17.68 10.87 2.63
CA ALA A 49 -16.71 10.42 1.63
C ALA A 49 -17.24 9.28 0.74
N LEU A 50 -18.44 8.78 1.03
CA LEU A 50 -19.12 7.69 0.30
C LEU A 50 -20.31 8.20 -0.54
N ARG A 51 -20.66 9.48 -0.46
CA ARG A 51 -21.78 10.05 -1.21
C ARG A 51 -21.62 9.82 -2.72
N GLY A 52 -22.64 9.26 -3.34
CA GLY A 52 -22.66 8.96 -4.77
C GLY A 52 -21.81 7.76 -5.18
N ARG A 53 -21.24 7.00 -4.24
CA ARG A 53 -20.47 5.78 -4.54
C ARG A 53 -21.36 4.56 -4.41
N VAL A 54 -21.37 3.73 -5.45
CA VAL A 54 -22.04 2.43 -5.44
C VAL A 54 -21.19 1.45 -4.63
N GLY A 55 -21.84 0.69 -3.75
CA GLY A 55 -21.19 -0.37 -2.99
C GLY A 55 -21.88 -1.72 -3.15
N LYS A 56 -21.33 -2.72 -2.46
CA LYS A 56 -21.75 -4.11 -2.55
C LYS A 56 -22.88 -4.49 -1.58
N GLN A 57 -23.43 -3.53 -0.82
CA GLN A 57 -24.55 -3.80 0.08
C GLN A 57 -25.83 -4.07 -0.72
N ALA A 58 -26.81 -4.74 -0.11
CA ALA A 58 -28.07 -5.08 -0.77
C ALA A 58 -28.88 -3.84 -1.21
N ASP A 59 -28.71 -2.71 -0.51
CA ASP A 59 -29.29 -1.41 -0.84
C ASP A 59 -28.42 -0.59 -1.82
N GLY A 60 -27.33 -1.16 -2.33
CA GLY A 60 -26.37 -0.50 -3.21
C GLY A 60 -25.43 0.49 -2.51
N SER A 61 -25.51 0.65 -1.18
CA SER A 61 -24.66 1.56 -0.44
C SER A 61 -23.21 1.06 -0.32
N ALA A 62 -22.26 1.99 -0.21
CA ALA A 62 -20.86 1.71 0.09
C ALA A 62 -20.56 1.92 1.58
N LYS A 63 -19.66 1.10 2.13
CA LYS A 63 -19.11 1.27 3.50
C LYS A 63 -17.60 1.54 3.50
N THR A 64 -16.93 1.15 2.43
CA THR A 64 -15.48 1.28 2.26
C THR A 64 -15.17 1.94 0.93
N ARG A 65 -13.97 2.50 0.82
CA ARG A 65 -13.33 2.81 -0.47
C ARG A 65 -12.08 1.96 -0.61
N GLU A 66 -11.65 1.70 -1.83
CA GLU A 66 -10.39 1.01 -2.06
C GLU A 66 -9.23 1.97 -1.83
N MET A 67 -8.32 1.60 -0.94
CA MET A 67 -7.00 2.18 -0.82
C MET A 67 -6.00 1.27 -1.51
N LYS A 68 -5.22 1.83 -2.42
CA LYS A 68 -4.05 1.17 -3.01
C LYS A 68 -2.83 1.62 -2.23
N LEU A 69 -2.04 0.66 -1.74
CA LEU A 69 -0.73 0.90 -1.16
C LEU A 69 0.32 0.32 -2.10
N CYS A 70 1.32 1.11 -2.42
CA CYS A 70 2.43 0.71 -3.26
C CYS A 70 3.75 0.96 -2.54
N THR A 71 4.69 0.02 -2.71
CA THR A 71 6.08 0.13 -2.33
C THR A 71 6.94 0.13 -3.57
N VAL A 72 7.93 1.02 -3.62
CA VAL A 72 8.95 1.05 -4.67
C VAL A 72 10.31 0.99 -4.00
N TRP A 73 11.20 0.14 -4.49
CA TRP A 73 12.54 -0.02 -3.92
C TRP A 73 13.55 -0.42 -5.00
N THR A 74 14.83 -0.30 -4.67
CA THR A 74 15.93 -0.83 -5.49
C THR A 74 16.50 -2.10 -4.86
N ALA A 75 17.05 -2.98 -5.69
CA ALA A 75 17.72 -4.20 -5.23
C ALA A 75 18.88 -4.50 -6.18
N GLN A 76 20.08 -4.09 -5.79
CA GLN A 76 21.30 -4.33 -6.59
C GLN A 76 21.83 -5.75 -6.41
N ASP A 77 21.66 -6.31 -5.22
CA ASP A 77 22.13 -7.65 -4.86
C ASP A 77 21.04 -8.73 -4.98
N ARG A 78 21.48 -9.99 -4.99
CA ARG A 78 20.61 -11.16 -5.00
C ARG A 78 21.02 -12.15 -3.90
N ASP A 79 20.04 -12.83 -3.32
CA ASP A 79 20.27 -13.91 -2.37
C ASP A 79 20.80 -15.18 -3.05
N ALA A 80 21.07 -16.23 -2.26
CA ALA A 80 21.60 -17.51 -2.75
C ALA A 80 20.65 -18.23 -3.74
N ASP A 81 19.35 -17.91 -3.70
CA ASP A 81 18.34 -18.44 -4.62
C ASP A 81 18.10 -17.50 -5.82
N GLY A 82 18.90 -16.44 -5.95
CA GLY A 82 18.82 -15.46 -7.02
C GLY A 82 17.69 -14.44 -6.87
N ARG A 83 17.02 -14.34 -5.70
CA ARG A 83 15.96 -13.37 -5.46
C ARG A 83 16.55 -11.99 -5.16
N PRO A 84 15.95 -10.90 -5.68
CA PRO A 84 16.44 -9.56 -5.41
C PRO A 84 16.38 -9.23 -3.92
N THR A 85 17.49 -8.75 -3.36
CA THR A 85 17.56 -8.29 -1.98
C THR A 85 17.44 -6.77 -1.94
N ARG A 86 16.46 -6.25 -1.21
CA ARG A 86 16.19 -4.81 -1.13
C ARG A 86 17.40 -4.05 -0.57
N ASP A 87 17.81 -2.99 -1.25
CA ASP A 87 18.85 -2.10 -0.78
C ASP A 87 18.35 -1.35 0.48
N PRO A 88 19.12 -1.29 1.57
CA PRO A 88 18.74 -0.54 2.78
C PRO A 88 18.36 0.91 2.45
N GLY A 89 17.29 1.42 3.06
CA GLY A 89 16.85 2.81 2.88
C GLY A 89 16.24 3.15 1.51
N SER A 90 16.19 2.21 0.56
CA SER A 90 15.70 2.47 -0.80
C SER A 90 14.17 2.49 -0.93
N VAL A 91 13.43 2.08 0.10
CA VAL A 91 11.98 1.90 0.00
C VAL A 91 11.23 3.22 0.14
N SER A 92 10.40 3.52 -0.84
CA SER A 92 9.40 4.58 -0.80
C SER A 92 8.01 3.99 -0.84
N TYR A 93 7.08 4.61 -0.10
CA TYR A 93 5.69 4.19 -0.01
C TYR A 93 4.81 5.26 -0.66
N THR A 94 3.88 4.82 -1.51
CA THR A 94 2.81 5.68 -2.03
C THR A 94 1.46 5.04 -1.72
N ALA A 95 0.47 5.86 -1.41
CA ALA A 95 -0.88 5.38 -1.15
C ALA A 95 -1.90 6.32 -1.76
N ALA A 96 -2.97 5.76 -2.31
CA ALA A 96 -4.03 6.52 -2.93
C ALA A 96 -5.38 5.85 -2.67
N ILE A 97 -6.41 6.67 -2.41
CA ILE A 97 -7.80 6.19 -2.33
C ILE A 97 -8.48 6.61 -3.63
N GLU A 98 -8.30 5.80 -4.67
CA GLU A 98 -8.77 6.07 -6.03
C GLU A 98 -9.70 4.96 -6.52
N SER A 99 -10.68 5.32 -7.36
CA SER A 99 -11.53 4.34 -8.03
C SER A 99 -10.66 3.39 -8.84
N ALA A 100 -10.90 2.08 -8.74
CA ALA A 100 -10.31 1.08 -9.64
C ALA A 100 -10.98 1.05 -11.02
N GLU A 101 -12.09 1.78 -11.20
CA GLU A 101 -12.81 1.87 -12.45
C GLU A 101 -11.97 2.64 -13.48
N THR A 102 -11.54 1.96 -14.54
CA THR A 102 -11.12 2.61 -15.77
C THR A 102 -12.30 3.42 -16.29
N GLN A 103 -12.09 4.70 -16.62
CA GLN A 103 -13.13 5.44 -17.35
C GLN A 103 -13.48 4.63 -18.61
N PRO A 104 -14.76 4.40 -18.91
CA PRO A 104 -15.13 3.79 -20.17
C PRO A 104 -14.53 4.66 -21.28
N THR A 105 -13.71 4.06 -22.14
CA THR A 105 -13.24 4.71 -23.36
C THR A 105 -14.46 5.17 -24.14
N ALA A 106 -14.53 6.48 -24.40
CA ALA A 106 -15.54 7.10 -25.26
C ALA A 106 -15.42 6.60 -26.71
#